data_AF-A0A2W4QI60-F1
#
_entry.id   AF-A0A2W4QI60-F1
#
_cell.length_a   1.000
_cell.length_b   1.000
_cell.length_c   1.000
_cell.angle_alpha   90.00
_cell.angle_beta   90.00
_cell.angle_gamma   90.00
#
_symmetry.space_group_name_H-M   'P 1'
#
loop_
_entity.id
_entity.type
_entity.pdbx_description
1 polymer ?
#
loop_
_entity_poly.entity_id
_entity_poly.type
_entity_poly.pdbx_seq_one_letter_code
_entity_poly.pdbx_strand_id
1 'polypeptide(L)'
;MKSMRQAGQGMTEYIIIVALVAIAAIGVYTAFGHTVRGQMAVTAQALGGNDTEEARQQTDDAGDEALDEAERAVSLNNYEP
;
A
#
# COMPACT_ATOMS: atom_id res chain seq x y z
N MET A 1 28.80 36.99 6.35
CA MET A 1 28.79 35.79 7.21
C MET A 1 27.41 35.62 7.81
N LYS A 2 26.95 34.37 7.93
CA LYS A 2 25.68 33.89 8.50
C LYS A 2 24.52 33.75 7.49
N SER A 3 24.53 32.62 6.77
CA SER A 3 23.27 32.07 6.25
C SER A 3 22.39 31.76 7.46
N MET A 4 21.22 32.38 7.48
CA MET A 4 20.23 32.15 8.51
C MET A 4 19.65 30.76 8.25
N ARG A 5 20.24 29.72 8.86
CA ARG A 5 19.70 28.36 8.79
C ARG A 5 18.29 28.43 9.37
N GLN A 6 17.29 28.30 8.50
CA GLN A 6 15.89 28.34 8.89
C GLN A 6 15.65 27.21 9.88
N ALA A 7 15.54 27.54 11.17
CA ALA A 7 15.39 26.58 12.27
C ALA A 7 14.05 25.82 12.27
N GLY A 8 13.27 25.91 11.19
CA GLY A 8 12.03 25.17 10.97
C GLY A 8 11.91 24.52 9.59
N GLN A 9 12.85 24.77 8.66
CA GLN A 9 12.77 24.24 7.29
C GLN A 9 12.82 22.70 7.29
N GLY A 10 13.66 22.10 8.14
CA GLY A 10 13.74 20.65 8.26
C GLY A 10 12.58 19.98 9.01
N MET A 11 11.86 20.69 9.89
CA MET A 11 10.75 20.09 10.66
C MET A 11 9.47 20.01 9.84
N THR A 12 9.12 21.08 9.12
CA THR A 12 7.93 21.07 8.24
C THR A 12 8.11 20.12 7.07
N GLU A 13 9.31 20.06 6.49
CA GLU A 13 9.64 19.12 5.41
C GLU A 13 9.53 17.65 5.89
N TYR A 14 10.00 17.35 7.10
CA TYR A 14 9.83 16.02 7.69
C TYR A 14 8.37 15.65 7.93
N ILE A 15 7.56 16.60 8.44
CA ILE A 15 6.13 16.38 8.66
C ILE A 15 5.41 16.10 7.34
N ILE A 16 5.76 16.82 6.27
CA ILE A 16 5.19 16.60 4.93
C ILE A 16 5.58 15.22 4.40
N ILE A 17 6.86 14.84 4.45
CA ILE A 17 7.34 13.52 4.02
C ILE A 17 6.64 12.40 4.80
N VAL A 18 6.56 12.53 6.13
CA VAL A 18 5.89 11.54 7.00
C VAL A 18 4.39 11.44 6.67
N ALA A 19 3.72 12.56 6.42
CA ALA A 19 2.32 12.56 6.04
C ALA A 19 2.09 11.84 4.70
N LEU A 20 2.97 12.05 3.71
CA LEU A 20 2.90 11.36 2.42
C LEU A 20 3.12 9.85 2.56
N VAL A 21 4.12 9.42 3.34
CA VAL A 21 4.37 8.00 3.61
C VAL A 21 3.20 7.37 4.35
N ALA A 22 2.60 8.07 5.31
CA ALA A 22 1.44 7.57 6.05
C ALA A 22 0.22 7.36 5.15
N ILE A 23 -0.04 8.27 4.21
CA ILE A 23 -1.14 8.13 3.25
C ILE A 23 -0.89 6.92 2.32
N ALA A 24 0.32 6.77 1.80
CA ALA A 24 0.70 5.62 0.98
C ALA A 24 0.56 4.29 1.75
N ALA A 25 0.96 4.27 3.03
CA ALA A 25 0.89 3.07 3.86
C ALA A 25 -0.55 2.58 4.09
N ILE A 26 -1.54 3.48 4.18
CA ILE A 26 -2.95 3.09 4.37
C ILE A 26 -3.41 2.19 3.23
N GLY A 27 -3.16 2.56 1.97
CA GLY A 27 -3.56 1.77 0.80
C GLY A 27 -2.90 0.39 0.73
N VAL A 28 -1.58 0.34 1.01
CA VAL A 28 -0.82 -0.92 1.03
C VAL A 28 -1.34 -1.86 2.12
N TYR A 29 -1.63 -1.36 3.32
CA TYR A 29 -2.10 -2.21 4.42
C TYR A 29 -3.51 -2.74 4.20
N THR A 30 -4.41 -1.95 3.60
CA THR A 30 -5.76 -2.43 3.26
C THR A 30 -5.70 -3.54 2.21
N ALA A 31 -4.96 -3.34 1.12
CA ALA A 31 -4.85 -4.30 0.03
C ALA A 31 -4.13 -5.59 0.45
N PHE A 32 -3.02 -5.47 1.18
CA PHE A 32 -2.30 -6.60 1.76
C PHE A 32 -3.18 -7.41 2.73
N GLY A 33 -3.95 -6.73 3.59
CA GLY A 33 -4.85 -7.38 4.53
C GLY A 33 -5.97 -8.18 3.85
N HIS A 34 -6.50 -7.68 2.72
CA HIS A 34 -7.46 -8.41 1.89
C HIS A 34 -6.82 -9.64 1.25
N THR A 35 -5.62 -9.50 0.67
CA THR A 35 -4.90 -10.61 0.01
C THR A 35 -4.57 -11.75 0.98
N VAL A 36 -4.00 -11.43 2.16
CA VAL A 36 -3.63 -12.45 3.17
C VAL A 36 -4.86 -13.19 3.69
N ARG A 37 -5.97 -12.47 3.94
CA ARG A 37 -7.22 -13.09 4.39
C ARG A 37 -7.83 -13.96 3.29
N GLY A 38 -7.80 -13.50 2.04
CA GLY A 38 -8.25 -14.25 0.86
C GLY A 38 -7.49 -15.57 0.71
N GLN A 39 -6.15 -15.53 0.73
CA GLN A 39 -5.32 -16.74 0.67
C GLN A 39 -5.56 -17.71 1.83
N MET A 40 -5.76 -17.20 3.04
CA MET A 40 -6.10 -18.03 4.20
C MET A 40 -7.49 -18.67 4.05
N ALA A 41 -8.47 -17.94 3.53
CA ALA A 41 -9.79 -18.48 3.22
C ALA A 41 -9.74 -19.56 2.13
N VAL A 42 -8.98 -19.35 1.06
CA VAL A 42 -8.71 -20.34 0.02
C VAL A 42 -8.07 -21.60 0.61
N THR A 43 -7.04 -21.44 1.44
CA THR A 43 -6.34 -22.56 2.06
C THR A 43 -7.25 -23.35 3.01
N ALA A 44 -8.07 -22.66 3.81
CA ALA A 44 -9.04 -23.29 4.70
C ALA A 44 -10.12 -24.06 3.92
N GLN A 45 -10.63 -23.48 2.83
CA GLN A 45 -11.62 -24.14 1.96
C GLN A 45 -11.04 -25.35 1.25
N ALA A 46 -9.84 -25.24 0.69
CA ALA A 46 -9.11 -26.36 0.07
C ALA A 46 -8.86 -27.50 1.07
N LEU A 47 -8.47 -27.17 2.30
CA LEU A 47 -8.26 -28.15 3.36
C LEU A 47 -9.58 -28.82 3.80
N GLY A 48 -10.69 -28.09 3.72
CA GLY A 48 -12.04 -28.61 3.94
C GLY A 48 -12.62 -29.40 2.76
N GLY A 49 -11.90 -29.50 1.63
CA GLY A 49 -12.34 -30.19 0.42
C GLY A 49 -13.39 -29.43 -0.41
N ASN A 50 -13.56 -28.13 -0.15
CA ASN A 50 -14.48 -27.28 -0.90
C ASN A 50 -13.81 -26.74 -2.16
N ASP A 51 -14.64 -26.37 -3.13
CA ASP A 51 -14.17 -25.64 -4.31
C ASP A 51 -13.63 -24.27 -3.90
N THR A 52 -12.53 -23.86 -4.53
CA THR A 52 -11.81 -22.63 -4.18
C THR A 52 -11.74 -21.62 -5.32
N GLU A 53 -12.35 -21.93 -6.47
CA GLU A 53 -12.19 -21.14 -7.69
C GLU A 53 -12.65 -19.68 -7.49
N GLU A 54 -13.84 -19.46 -6.94
CA GLU A 54 -14.35 -18.11 -6.63
C GLU A 54 -13.49 -17.36 -5.61
N ALA A 55 -13.04 -18.05 -4.54
CA ALA A 55 -12.25 -17.42 -3.48
C ALA A 55 -10.82 -17.08 -3.95
N ARG A 56 -10.26 -17.89 -4.86
CA ARG A 56 -8.98 -17.59 -5.52
C ARG A 56 -9.12 -16.40 -6.44
N GLN A 57 -10.16 -16.38 -7.27
CA GLN A 57 -10.41 -15.28 -8.18
C GLN A 57 -10.54 -13.94 -7.44
N GLN A 58 -11.30 -13.91 -6.34
CA GLN A 58 -11.39 -12.72 -5.48
C GLN A 58 -10.06 -12.30 -4.84
N THR A 59 -9.18 -13.26 -4.55
CA THR A 59 -7.85 -13.01 -3.99
C THR A 59 -6.88 -12.48 -5.05
N ASP A 60 -6.97 -13.02 -6.27
CA ASP A 60 -6.16 -12.61 -7.41
C ASP A 60 -6.57 -11.19 -7.85
N ASP A 61 -7.87 -10.91 -7.96
CA ASP A 61 -8.40 -9.57 -8.26
C ASP A 61 -7.93 -8.53 -7.22
N ALA A 62 -8.00 -8.87 -5.92
CA ALA A 62 -7.50 -8.00 -4.86
C ALA A 62 -5.98 -7.81 -4.91
N GLY A 63 -5.25 -8.81 -5.42
CA GLY A 63 -3.81 -8.73 -5.67
C GLY A 63 -3.49 -7.77 -6.82
N ASP A 64 -4.23 -7.85 -7.91
CA ASP A 64 -4.09 -6.96 -9.06
C ASP A 64 -4.44 -5.52 -8.71
N GLU A 65 -5.52 -5.29 -7.95
CA GLU A 65 -5.86 -3.97 -7.42
C GLU A 65 -4.75 -3.39 -6.51
N ALA A 66 -4.09 -4.26 -5.72
CA ALA A 66 -2.96 -3.86 -4.88
C ALA A 66 -1.75 -3.42 -5.71
N LEU A 67 -1.48 -4.12 -6.81
CA LEU A 67 -0.40 -3.79 -7.75
C LEU A 67 -0.68 -2.46 -8.46
N ASP A 68 -1.90 -2.28 -8.96
CA ASP A 68 -2.37 -1.04 -9.58
C ASP A 68 -2.21 0.17 -8.65
N GLU A 69 -2.62 0.02 -7.38
CA GLU A 69 -2.51 1.10 -6.40
C GLU A 69 -1.04 1.38 -6.03
N ALA A 70 -0.21 0.33 -5.96
CA ALA A 70 1.23 0.50 -5.76
C ALA A 70 1.89 1.24 -6.94
N GLU A 71 1.50 0.95 -8.19
CA GLU A 71 1.98 1.67 -9.37
C GLU A 71 1.57 3.14 -9.35
N ARG A 72 0.32 3.45 -8.97
CA ARG A 72 -0.14 4.84 -8.80
C ARG A 72 0.69 5.56 -7.73
N ALA A 73 0.95 4.91 -6.59
CA ALA A 73 1.78 5.49 -5.53
C ALA A 73 3.24 5.73 -5.98
N VAL A 74 3.82 4.82 -6.77
CA VAL A 74 5.16 5.00 -7.36
C VAL A 74 5.16 6.12 -8.40
N SER A 75 4.12 6.22 -9.23
CA SER A 75 3.98 7.30 -10.21
C SER A 75 3.92 8.70 -9.57
N LEU A 76 3.35 8.83 -8.37
CA LEU A 76 3.32 10.10 -7.63
C LEU A 76 4.69 10.49 -7.06
N ASN A 77 5.56 9.51 -6.75
CA ASN A 77 6.95 9.78 -6.33
C ASN A 77 7.83 10.30 -7.48
N ASN A 78 7.45 10.03 -8.74
CA ASN A 78 8.21 10.44 -9.92
C ASN A 78 7.80 11.82 -10.46
N TYR A 79 7.08 12.63 -9.67
CA TYR A 79 6.71 13.99 -10.04
C TYR A 79 7.93 14.94 -9.84
N GLU A 80 8.80 15.02 -10.84
CA GLU A 80 9.77 16.13 -10.95
C GLU A 80 9.04 17.38 -11.48
N PRO A 81 9.22 18.57 -10.84
CA PRO A 81 8.62 19.83 -11.32
C PRO A 81 9.26 20.37 -12.60
#